data_AF-A0A4R4CY60-F1
#
_entry.id   AF-A0A4R4CY60-F1
#
_cell.length_a   1.000
_cell.length_b   1.000
_cell.length_c   1.000
_cell.angle_alpha   90.00
_cell.angle_beta   90.00
_cell.angle_gamma   90.00
#
_symmetry.space_group_name_H-M   'P 1'
#
loop_
_entity.id
_entity.type
_entity.pdbx_description
1 polymer ?
#
loop_
_entity_poly.entity_id
_entity_poly.type
_entity_poly.pdbx_seq_one_letter_code
_entity_poly.pdbx_strand_id
1 'polypeptide(L)'
;MSRISNILENKGPLLSGSLANELVNQFSISREAARKEISRASAPIRKLKNVTFDNNQKYLYLDSHFSSDIFFEKLLQYLRLNSKAYYYFIKAVLNNYGYILTNEIATYTCSPVQPLKGHKPADSIIKDLLYINLLLDNGDGLFQLNPSVDIPQSYTRFKALNIAKKNIMNDFYDWSRKINLVAYNSGRMIEQMPEFHKFQWSFTAPSYINGLQKGSKPGFVVADVVLGKKLLEEDIEYFLAKVNVISQSKKHSPFIPVLIVEGIEENAFSRLKSAGVVLGFIDKLFGNQYLETLRALVSIVENASAVITKNPDKYFEFIEALSKLEGKASNLKGDVFELAVGYYYSQLAPYLEINKLITERESGKSKEIDVYVKYPTEARFVECKGYSYPLDEEYVSKWLSDNIPTIRKWALSQDEFTHKDLIFELWSTGGFEQSAIDKLQKAAGSTKKYTIRFFDAQQIAEKAKEAKNDNLNRILKNYFTSNSL
;
A
#
# COMPACT_ATOMS: atom_id res chain seq x y z
N MET A 1 32.89 26.04 17.57
CA MET A 1 31.90 25.61 16.54
C MET A 1 32.25 26.24 15.20
N SER A 2 32.10 25.51 14.10
CA SER A 2 32.29 26.08 12.76
C SER A 2 31.13 27.02 12.38
N ARG A 3 31.34 27.95 11.43
CA ARG A 3 30.27 28.83 10.90
C ARG A 3 29.10 28.02 10.35
N ILE A 4 29.41 26.92 9.66
CA ILE A 4 28.41 25.99 9.12
C ILE A 4 27.61 25.35 10.25
N SER A 5 28.27 24.89 11.33
CA SER A 5 27.58 24.28 12.47
C SER A 5 26.56 25.23 13.08
N ASN A 6 26.94 26.48 13.31
CA ASN A 6 26.05 27.51 13.86
C ASN A 6 24.81 27.74 12.96
N ILE A 7 25.01 27.86 11.64
CA ILE A 7 23.88 28.01 10.71
C ILE A 7 22.94 26.79 10.77
N LEU A 8 23.49 25.57 10.78
CA LEU A 8 22.69 24.35 10.77
C LEU A 8 21.97 24.14 12.12
N GLU A 9 22.59 24.47 13.26
CA GLU A 9 21.93 24.43 14.58
C GLU A 9 20.69 25.34 14.61
N ASN A 10 20.78 26.52 14.01
CA ASN A 10 19.70 27.51 14.02
C ASN A 10 18.62 27.26 12.96
N LYS A 11 18.99 26.79 11.76
CA LYS A 11 18.08 26.68 10.60
C LYS A 11 17.70 25.24 10.26
N GLY A 12 18.31 24.25 10.91
CA GLY A 12 18.23 22.86 10.52
C GLY A 12 19.06 22.55 9.25
N PRO A 13 18.87 21.36 8.66
CA PRO A 13 19.56 20.97 7.45
C PRO A 13 19.28 21.86 6.23
N LEU A 14 20.27 22.03 5.36
CA LEU A 14 20.21 22.89 4.17
C LEU A 14 20.87 22.25 2.95
N LEU A 15 20.41 22.61 1.75
CA LEU A 15 21.18 22.35 0.53
C LEU A 15 22.45 23.20 0.49
N SER A 16 23.50 22.69 -0.14
CA SER A 16 24.79 23.35 -0.29
C SER A 16 24.70 24.75 -0.93
N GLY A 17 23.75 24.97 -1.85
CA GLY A 17 23.52 26.28 -2.45
C GLY A 17 22.94 27.27 -1.45
N SER A 18 21.90 26.87 -0.71
CA SER A 18 21.27 27.68 0.34
C SER A 18 22.25 27.98 1.47
N LEU A 19 23.02 26.98 1.91
CA LEU A 19 24.05 27.16 2.94
C LEU A 19 25.15 28.13 2.50
N ALA A 20 25.54 28.10 1.22
CA ALA A 20 26.51 29.07 0.69
C ALA A 20 25.98 30.51 0.74
N ASN A 21 24.70 30.71 0.44
CA ASN A 21 24.07 32.03 0.55
C ASN A 21 24.01 32.53 1.99
N GLU A 22 23.69 31.65 2.95
CA GLU A 22 23.72 31.99 4.38
C GLU A 22 25.11 32.39 4.86
N LEU A 23 26.16 31.68 4.41
CA LEU A 23 27.54 32.03 4.74
C LEU A 23 27.95 33.40 4.20
N VAL A 24 27.58 33.71 2.95
CA VAL A 24 27.83 35.02 2.34
C VAL A 24 27.10 36.12 3.09
N ASN A 25 25.81 35.92 3.39
CA ASN A 25 24.97 36.93 4.02
C ASN A 25 25.36 37.21 5.48
N GLN A 26 25.69 36.18 6.26
CA GLN A 26 25.97 36.33 7.69
C GLN A 26 27.43 36.68 7.99
N PHE A 27 28.37 36.26 7.13
CA PHE A 27 29.81 36.41 7.39
C PHE A 27 30.55 37.23 6.32
N SER A 28 29.84 37.79 5.34
CA SER A 28 30.39 38.64 4.28
C SER A 28 31.59 38.03 3.52
N ILE A 29 31.63 36.70 3.39
CA ILE A 29 32.66 36.00 2.62
C ILE A 29 32.26 35.88 1.14
N SER A 30 33.22 35.66 0.24
CA SER A 30 32.90 35.39 -1.16
C SER A 30 32.19 34.06 -1.35
N ARG A 31 31.42 33.93 -2.44
CA ARG A 31 30.69 32.68 -2.77
C ARG A 31 31.64 31.51 -3.03
N GLU A 32 32.82 31.77 -3.61
CA GLU A 32 33.89 30.79 -3.81
C GLU A 32 34.44 30.29 -2.48
N ALA A 33 34.69 31.21 -1.54
CA ALA A 33 35.14 30.87 -0.19
C ALA A 33 34.09 30.02 0.54
N ALA A 34 32.81 30.41 0.47
CA ALA A 34 31.70 29.65 1.05
C ALA A 34 31.62 28.21 0.49
N ARG A 35 31.70 28.05 -0.84
CA ARG A 35 31.71 26.73 -1.49
C ARG A 35 32.89 25.87 -1.04
N LYS A 36 34.08 26.46 -0.91
CA LYS A 36 35.30 25.78 -0.45
C LYS A 36 35.20 25.35 1.01
N GLU A 37 34.55 26.14 1.86
CA GLU A 37 34.28 25.77 3.25
C GLU A 37 33.29 24.59 3.34
N ILE A 38 32.19 24.64 2.59
CA ILE A 38 31.20 23.55 2.52
C ILE A 38 31.82 22.26 1.97
N SER A 39 32.68 22.34 0.96
CA SER A 39 33.32 21.15 0.39
C SER A 39 34.25 20.46 1.41
N ARG A 40 34.91 21.23 2.27
CA ARG A 40 35.82 20.77 3.34
C ARG A 40 35.10 20.38 4.64
N ALA A 41 33.82 20.69 4.78
CA ALA A 41 33.04 20.34 5.97
C ALA A 41 33.12 18.84 6.27
N SER A 42 33.42 18.53 7.53
CA SER A 42 33.56 17.19 8.10
C SER A 42 32.79 17.12 9.43
N ALA A 43 32.86 15.97 10.12
CA ALA A 43 32.15 15.74 11.38
C ALA A 43 32.30 16.95 12.35
N PRO A 44 31.21 17.43 12.97
CA PRO A 44 29.88 16.80 13.05
C PRO A 44 28.94 17.09 11.86
N ILE A 45 29.43 17.74 10.80
CA ILE A 45 28.63 18.05 9.60
C ILE A 45 28.72 16.88 8.62
N ARG A 46 27.56 16.39 8.17
CA ARG A 46 27.42 15.32 7.19
C ARG A 46 26.77 15.82 5.92
N LYS A 47 26.96 15.03 4.86
CA LYS A 47 26.36 15.24 3.53
C LYS A 47 25.57 13.99 3.19
N LEU A 48 24.29 14.15 2.87
CA LEU A 48 23.44 13.04 2.46
C LEU A 48 24.01 12.39 1.21
N LYS A 49 24.12 11.06 1.24
CA LYS A 49 24.61 10.26 0.11
C LYS A 49 23.43 9.75 -0.70
N ASN A 50 23.73 9.31 -1.92
CA ASN A 50 22.84 8.62 -2.86
C ASN A 50 21.68 9.44 -3.46
N VAL A 51 21.07 10.33 -2.70
CA VAL A 51 20.04 11.26 -3.21
C VAL A 51 20.68 12.34 -4.08
N THR A 52 20.13 12.52 -5.28
CA THR A 52 20.55 13.55 -6.22
C THR A 52 19.62 14.75 -6.17
N PHE A 53 20.18 15.94 -6.00
CA PHE A 53 19.46 17.21 -6.12
C PHE A 53 19.95 17.98 -7.35
N ASP A 54 19.10 18.87 -7.85
CA ASP A 54 19.40 19.77 -8.96
C ASP A 54 20.73 20.51 -8.76
N ASN A 55 21.45 20.72 -9.86
CA ASN A 55 22.79 21.32 -9.86
C ASN A 55 23.82 20.58 -8.99
N ASN A 56 23.65 19.27 -8.80
CA ASN A 56 24.52 18.41 -7.99
C ASN A 56 24.68 18.87 -6.53
N GLN A 57 23.68 19.59 -6.01
CA GLN A 57 23.68 20.06 -4.63
C GLN A 57 23.72 18.88 -3.66
N LYS A 58 24.28 19.14 -2.48
CA LYS A 58 24.29 18.17 -1.35
C LYS A 58 23.41 18.68 -0.24
N TYR A 59 22.68 17.78 0.40
CA TYR A 59 21.93 18.07 1.62
C TYR A 59 22.87 17.92 2.81
N LEU A 60 23.10 19.02 3.54
CA LEU A 60 23.99 19.07 4.69
C LEU A 60 23.21 19.13 6.00
N TYR A 61 23.65 18.36 6.97
CA TYR A 61 23.02 18.23 8.28
C TYR A 61 24.07 17.98 9.37
N LEU A 62 23.71 18.18 10.63
CA LEU A 62 24.54 17.80 11.77
C LEU A 62 24.25 16.36 12.17
N ASP A 63 25.21 15.65 12.73
CA ASP A 63 25.02 14.28 13.24
C ASP A 63 23.79 14.17 14.16
N SER A 64 23.53 15.19 14.99
CA SER A 64 22.35 15.28 15.87
C SER A 64 21.00 15.44 15.15
N HIS A 65 20.99 15.86 13.89
CA HIS A 65 19.76 15.97 13.11
C HIS A 65 19.36 14.64 12.46
N PHE A 66 20.28 13.69 12.30
CA PHE A 66 19.99 12.52 11.48
C PHE A 66 18.76 11.77 12.00
N SER A 67 17.82 11.47 11.10
CA SER A 67 16.57 10.76 11.41
C SER A 67 15.64 11.47 12.42
N SER A 68 15.80 12.78 12.65
CA SER A 68 14.84 13.58 13.42
C SER A 68 13.78 14.26 12.54
N ASP A 69 12.74 14.78 13.16
CA ASP A 69 11.61 15.44 12.47
C ASP A 69 12.09 16.59 11.57
N ILE A 70 12.95 17.47 12.08
CA ILE A 70 13.52 18.60 11.32
C ILE A 70 14.35 18.12 10.13
N PHE A 71 15.00 16.96 10.23
CA PHE A 71 15.74 16.39 9.12
C PHE A 71 14.82 15.89 8.02
N PHE A 72 13.73 15.21 8.36
CA PHE A 72 12.80 14.74 7.35
C PHE A 72 11.96 15.88 6.76
N GLU A 73 11.51 16.84 7.57
CA GLU A 73 10.76 18.02 7.11
C GLU A 73 11.54 18.79 6.03
N LYS A 74 12.78 19.17 6.33
CA LYS A 74 13.66 19.88 5.38
C LYS A 74 13.99 19.02 4.17
N LEU A 75 14.23 17.72 4.35
CA LEU A 75 14.52 16.82 3.25
C LEU A 75 13.34 16.76 2.27
N LEU A 76 12.11 16.57 2.78
CA LEU A 76 10.89 16.53 1.97
C LEU A 76 10.68 17.83 1.20
N GLN A 77 10.90 18.98 1.84
CA GLN A 77 10.85 20.28 1.18
C GLN A 77 11.83 20.34 0.00
N TYR A 78 13.08 19.91 0.20
CA TYR A 78 14.08 19.95 -0.86
C TYR A 78 13.87 18.89 -1.94
N LEU A 79 13.35 17.71 -1.62
CA LEU A 79 12.97 16.72 -2.61
C LEU A 79 11.88 17.27 -3.54
N ARG A 80 10.84 17.89 -2.97
CA ARG A 80 9.74 18.53 -3.73
C ARG A 80 10.24 19.56 -4.72
N LEU A 81 11.20 20.40 -4.28
CA LEU A 81 11.66 21.55 -5.05
C LEU A 81 12.85 21.25 -5.98
N ASN A 82 13.72 20.30 -5.63
CA ASN A 82 15.03 20.10 -6.27
C ASN A 82 15.31 18.63 -6.63
N SER A 83 14.35 17.71 -6.46
CA SER A 83 14.52 16.29 -6.79
C SER A 83 13.18 15.60 -7.09
N LYS A 84 12.50 16.07 -8.14
CA LYS A 84 11.13 15.62 -8.49
C LYS A 84 11.01 14.10 -8.63
N ALA A 85 12.01 13.43 -9.19
CA ALA A 85 11.99 11.97 -9.36
C ALA A 85 11.83 11.24 -8.00
N TYR A 86 12.57 11.66 -6.97
CA TYR A 86 12.43 11.10 -5.61
C TYR A 86 11.12 11.55 -4.97
N TYR A 87 10.73 12.80 -5.17
CA TYR A 87 9.49 13.32 -4.60
C TYR A 87 8.25 12.58 -5.10
N TYR A 88 8.23 12.08 -6.34
CA TYR A 88 7.12 11.25 -6.83
C TYR A 88 6.96 9.95 -6.02
N PHE A 89 8.04 9.31 -5.58
CA PHE A 89 7.95 8.14 -4.70
C PHE A 89 7.35 8.50 -3.35
N ILE A 90 7.78 9.62 -2.76
CA ILE A 90 7.20 10.08 -1.51
C ILE A 90 5.72 10.41 -1.69
N LYS A 91 5.37 11.11 -2.78
CA LYS A 91 4.00 11.46 -3.07
C LYS A 91 3.12 10.24 -3.29
N ALA A 92 3.65 9.18 -3.91
CA ALA A 92 2.98 7.89 -4.02
C ALA A 92 2.63 7.32 -2.64
N VAL A 93 3.61 7.27 -1.71
CA VAL A 93 3.39 6.76 -0.34
C VAL A 93 2.41 7.65 0.43
N LEU A 94 2.51 8.98 0.31
CA LEU A 94 1.61 9.94 0.95
C LEU A 94 0.17 9.82 0.42
N ASN A 95 0.00 9.63 -0.88
CA ASN A 95 -1.32 9.41 -1.50
C ASN A 95 -1.93 8.04 -1.14
N ASN A 96 -1.16 7.20 -0.47
CA ASN A 96 -1.57 5.92 0.09
C ASN A 96 -1.44 5.92 1.63
N TYR A 97 -1.53 7.09 2.27
CA TYR A 97 -1.62 7.25 3.73
C TYR A 97 -0.44 6.69 4.51
N GLY A 98 0.77 6.86 3.96
CA GLY A 98 2.01 6.47 4.62
C GLY A 98 2.47 5.05 4.29
N TYR A 99 1.68 4.28 3.54
CA TYR A 99 1.98 2.89 3.19
C TYR A 99 1.87 2.68 1.69
N ILE A 100 2.60 1.72 1.12
CA ILE A 100 2.41 1.30 -0.27
C ILE A 100 2.96 -0.10 -0.47
N LEU A 101 2.32 -0.90 -1.34
CA LEU A 101 2.87 -2.21 -1.67
C LEU A 101 4.17 -2.06 -2.50
N THR A 102 5.14 -2.94 -2.26
CA THR A 102 6.44 -2.92 -2.95
C THR A 102 6.31 -3.15 -4.44
N ASN A 103 5.32 -3.95 -4.85
CA ASN A 103 4.98 -4.20 -6.25
C ASN A 103 4.20 -3.05 -6.90
N GLU A 104 3.72 -2.06 -6.14
CA GLU A 104 2.91 -0.96 -6.66
C GLU A 104 3.65 0.37 -6.70
N ILE A 105 4.67 0.56 -5.88
CA ILE A 105 5.30 1.87 -5.71
C ILE A 105 5.81 2.46 -7.02
N ALA A 106 6.37 1.67 -7.92
CA ALA A 106 6.86 2.17 -9.21
C ALA A 106 5.73 2.64 -10.15
N THR A 107 4.52 2.11 -10.00
CA THR A 107 3.32 2.53 -10.74
C THR A 107 3.04 4.01 -10.55
N TYR A 108 3.15 4.53 -9.34
CA TYR A 108 2.78 5.92 -9.04
C TYR A 108 3.95 6.90 -9.15
N THR A 109 4.90 6.61 -10.06
CA THR A 109 6.12 7.40 -10.27
C THR A 109 6.41 7.62 -11.75
N CYS A 110 7.46 8.39 -12.03
CA CYS A 110 7.98 8.59 -13.39
C CYS A 110 9.37 7.92 -13.56
N SER A 111 9.67 6.88 -12.77
CA SER A 111 10.91 6.12 -12.90
C SER A 111 10.66 4.80 -13.63
N PRO A 112 11.50 4.44 -14.61
CA PRO A 112 11.32 3.22 -15.37
C PRO A 112 11.72 2.00 -14.51
N VAL A 113 11.05 0.87 -14.73
CA VAL A 113 11.38 -0.43 -14.12
C VAL A 113 12.43 -1.20 -14.94
N GLN A 114 12.72 -0.74 -16.16
CA GLN A 114 13.84 -1.22 -16.98
C GLN A 114 14.79 -0.07 -17.35
N PRO A 115 16.06 -0.34 -17.74
CA PRO A 115 17.00 0.71 -18.12
C PRO A 115 16.49 1.62 -19.24
N LEU A 116 16.42 2.93 -18.97
CA LEU A 116 16.07 3.98 -19.94
C LEU A 116 17.08 5.12 -19.82
N LYS A 117 17.70 5.49 -20.95
CA LYS A 117 18.76 6.51 -20.98
C LYS A 117 18.26 7.84 -20.43
N GLY A 118 19.01 8.44 -19.49
CA GLY A 118 18.67 9.73 -18.87
C GLY A 118 17.70 9.63 -17.69
N HIS A 119 17.23 8.42 -17.35
CA HIS A 119 16.31 8.20 -16.24
C HIS A 119 16.91 7.23 -15.23
N LYS A 120 16.76 7.56 -13.94
CA LYS A 120 17.16 6.67 -12.85
C LYS A 120 16.09 5.58 -12.65
N PRO A 121 16.46 4.29 -12.68
CA PRO A 121 15.51 3.20 -12.47
C PRO A 121 14.81 3.27 -11.10
N ALA A 122 13.58 2.76 -11.05
CA ALA A 122 12.76 2.80 -9.83
C ALA A 122 13.43 2.09 -8.65
N ASP A 123 14.01 0.91 -8.90
CA ASP A 123 14.71 0.11 -7.88
C ASP A 123 15.85 0.89 -7.19
N SER A 124 16.53 1.74 -7.96
CA SER A 124 17.67 2.52 -7.51
C SER A 124 17.22 3.67 -6.61
N ILE A 125 16.09 4.30 -6.92
CA ILE A 125 15.49 5.33 -6.05
C ILE A 125 14.96 4.69 -4.76
N ILE A 126 14.28 3.54 -4.86
CA ILE A 126 13.79 2.81 -3.68
C ILE A 126 14.94 2.47 -2.73
N LYS A 127 16.04 1.90 -3.25
CA LYS A 127 17.25 1.59 -2.47
C LYS A 127 17.82 2.82 -1.76
N ASP A 128 17.81 3.98 -2.42
CA ASP A 128 18.28 5.22 -1.82
C ASP A 128 17.35 5.73 -0.71
N LEU A 129 16.03 5.64 -0.92
CA LEU A 129 15.03 6.05 0.07
C LEU A 129 15.05 5.16 1.31
N LEU A 130 15.29 3.85 1.13
CA LEU A 130 15.55 2.90 2.21
C LEU A 130 16.86 3.24 2.93
N TYR A 131 17.94 3.51 2.17
CA TYR A 131 19.25 3.83 2.75
C TYR A 131 19.24 5.06 3.67
N ILE A 132 18.45 6.08 3.34
CA ILE A 132 18.32 7.29 4.14
C ILE A 132 17.23 7.20 5.22
N ASN A 133 16.62 6.03 5.40
CA ASN A 133 15.49 5.78 6.31
C ASN A 133 14.30 6.72 6.08
N LEU A 134 14.06 7.21 4.86
CA LEU A 134 12.84 7.97 4.57
C LEU A 134 11.69 6.99 4.23
N LEU A 135 12.02 5.87 3.59
CA LEU A 135 11.15 4.73 3.41
C LEU A 135 11.68 3.59 4.28
N LEU A 136 10.79 2.79 4.86
CA LEU A 136 11.09 1.58 5.60
C LEU A 136 10.51 0.37 4.85
N ASP A 137 11.26 -0.72 4.83
CA ASP A 137 10.77 -2.03 4.37
C ASP A 137 10.25 -2.78 5.58
N ASN A 138 8.92 -2.88 5.66
CA ASN A 138 8.24 -3.53 6.76
C ASN A 138 8.10 -5.04 6.54
N GLY A 139 8.65 -5.60 5.46
CA GLY A 139 8.45 -6.99 5.07
C GLY A 139 7.07 -7.24 4.47
N ASP A 140 6.84 -8.49 4.03
CA ASP A 140 5.60 -8.95 3.38
C ASP A 140 5.10 -8.09 2.20
N GLY A 141 6.03 -7.44 1.50
CA GLY A 141 5.67 -6.63 0.33
C GLY A 141 5.10 -5.25 0.69
N LEU A 142 5.36 -4.72 1.89
CA LEU A 142 4.87 -3.43 2.35
C LEU A 142 6.01 -2.44 2.63
N PHE A 143 5.94 -1.27 1.99
CA PHE A 143 6.75 -0.12 2.37
C PHE A 143 5.95 0.85 3.24
N GLN A 144 6.65 1.53 4.15
CA GLN A 144 6.09 2.58 5.01
C GLN A 144 6.97 3.83 5.00
N LEU A 145 6.35 5.00 4.97
CA LEU A 145 7.04 6.26 5.26
C LEU A 145 7.54 6.25 6.70
N ASN A 146 8.78 6.66 6.95
CA ASN A 146 9.31 6.64 8.31
C ASN A 146 8.36 7.38 9.30
N PRO A 147 7.96 6.76 10.43
CA PRO A 147 7.07 7.37 11.42
C PRO A 147 7.59 8.69 12.02
N SER A 148 8.89 8.96 11.97
CA SER A 148 9.50 10.25 12.33
C SER A 148 9.24 11.35 11.29
N VAL A 149 8.62 11.03 10.17
CA VAL A 149 8.02 12.05 9.31
C VAL A 149 6.68 12.43 9.94
N ASP A 150 6.57 13.68 10.42
CA ASP A 150 5.36 14.25 11.04
C ASP A 150 4.22 14.46 10.03
N ILE A 151 3.74 13.36 9.46
CA ILE A 151 2.61 13.29 8.56
C ILE A 151 1.74 12.12 9.02
N PRO A 152 0.42 12.33 9.25
CA PRO A 152 -0.49 11.28 9.65
C PRO A 152 -0.47 10.09 8.68
N GLN A 153 -0.30 8.89 9.23
CA GLN A 153 -0.32 7.63 8.50
C GLN A 153 -1.49 6.77 8.98
N SER A 154 -2.11 6.01 8.09
CA SER A 154 -3.23 5.12 8.43
C SER A 154 -3.19 3.85 7.59
N TYR A 155 -2.81 2.75 8.24
CA TYR A 155 -2.75 1.45 7.60
C TYR A 155 -4.15 0.92 7.22
N THR A 156 -5.15 1.07 8.09
CA THR A 156 -6.51 0.60 7.81
C THR A 156 -7.13 1.35 6.62
N ARG A 157 -6.85 2.66 6.51
CA ARG A 157 -7.27 3.46 5.34
C ARG A 157 -6.52 3.06 4.07
N PHE A 158 -5.22 2.80 4.17
CA PHE A 158 -4.44 2.24 3.05
C PHE A 158 -5.03 0.91 2.55
N LYS A 159 -5.27 -0.06 3.45
CA LYS A 159 -5.86 -1.36 3.11
C LYS A 159 -7.23 -1.19 2.43
N ALA A 160 -8.10 -0.39 3.03
CA ALA A 160 -9.42 -0.09 2.49
C ALA A 160 -9.38 0.46 1.04
N LEU A 161 -8.46 1.40 0.77
CA LEU A 161 -8.30 1.96 -0.57
C LEU A 161 -7.64 1.00 -1.55
N ASN A 162 -6.69 0.18 -1.10
CA ASN A 162 -6.05 -0.82 -1.95
C ASN A 162 -7.07 -1.84 -2.47
N ILE A 163 -7.96 -2.29 -1.59
CA ILE A 163 -9.10 -3.13 -1.94
C ILE A 163 -9.98 -2.43 -3.00
N ALA A 164 -10.35 -1.17 -2.77
CA ALA A 164 -11.17 -0.42 -3.72
C ALA A 164 -10.50 -0.28 -5.10
N LYS A 165 -9.19 0.04 -5.13
CA LYS A 165 -8.40 0.15 -6.37
C LYS A 165 -8.41 -1.15 -7.17
N LYS A 166 -8.22 -2.29 -6.50
CA LYS A 166 -8.26 -3.60 -7.14
C LYS A 166 -9.62 -3.88 -7.78
N ASN A 167 -10.71 -3.59 -7.09
CA ASN A 167 -12.06 -3.79 -7.65
C ASN A 167 -12.33 -2.87 -8.84
N ILE A 168 -12.03 -1.58 -8.71
CA ILE A 168 -12.17 -0.60 -9.80
C ILE A 168 -11.39 -1.03 -11.03
N MET A 169 -10.16 -1.53 -10.86
CA MET A 169 -9.33 -1.94 -12.00
C MET A 169 -9.88 -3.19 -12.70
N ASN A 170 -10.39 -4.15 -11.93
CA ASN A 170 -11.08 -5.31 -12.49
C ASN A 170 -12.34 -4.91 -13.27
N ASP A 171 -13.14 -4.00 -12.72
CA ASP A 171 -14.34 -3.48 -13.38
C ASP A 171 -14.01 -2.63 -14.60
N PHE A 172 -12.92 -1.87 -14.57
CA PHE A 172 -12.41 -1.15 -15.73
C PHE A 172 -11.98 -2.09 -16.84
N TYR A 173 -11.29 -3.19 -16.51
CA TYR A 173 -10.93 -4.20 -17.49
C TYR A 173 -12.17 -4.87 -18.09
N ASP A 174 -13.14 -5.24 -17.25
CA ASP A 174 -14.39 -5.85 -17.73
C ASP A 174 -15.19 -4.89 -18.62
N TRP A 175 -15.32 -3.63 -18.22
CA TRP A 175 -15.98 -2.60 -19.02
C TRP A 175 -15.25 -2.39 -20.35
N SER A 176 -13.93 -2.19 -20.32
CA SER A 176 -13.13 -1.88 -21.51
C SER A 176 -13.11 -3.04 -22.52
N ARG A 177 -13.05 -4.29 -22.08
CA ARG A 177 -13.11 -5.45 -23.00
C ARG A 177 -14.51 -5.61 -23.62
N LYS A 178 -15.59 -5.33 -22.88
CA LYS A 178 -16.98 -5.44 -23.36
C LYS A 178 -17.32 -4.46 -24.48
N ILE A 179 -16.64 -3.31 -24.50
CA ILE A 179 -16.77 -2.32 -25.59
C ILE A 179 -15.71 -2.47 -26.68
N ASN A 180 -14.91 -3.54 -26.66
CA ASN A 180 -13.80 -3.79 -27.59
C ASN A 180 -12.66 -2.75 -27.52
N LEU A 181 -12.55 -1.98 -26.43
CA LEU A 181 -11.45 -1.03 -26.23
C LEU A 181 -10.10 -1.74 -26.05
N VAL A 182 -10.12 -2.91 -25.41
CA VAL A 182 -8.93 -3.75 -25.19
C VAL A 182 -9.19 -5.19 -25.60
N ALA A 183 -8.12 -5.94 -25.87
CA ALA A 183 -8.23 -7.36 -26.18
C ALA A 183 -8.74 -8.16 -24.97
N TYR A 184 -9.65 -9.11 -25.23
CA TYR A 184 -10.51 -9.72 -24.22
C TYR A 184 -9.78 -10.55 -23.14
N ASN A 185 -8.64 -11.16 -23.48
CA ASN A 185 -7.88 -12.07 -22.60
C ASN A 185 -6.41 -11.63 -22.42
N SER A 186 -6.11 -10.36 -22.64
CA SER A 186 -4.72 -9.86 -22.64
C SER A 186 -4.47 -8.71 -21.69
N GLY A 187 -5.46 -8.34 -20.87
CA GLY A 187 -5.27 -7.39 -19.79
C GLY A 187 -4.31 -7.94 -18.74
N ARG A 188 -3.37 -7.10 -18.31
CA ARG A 188 -2.46 -7.39 -17.22
C ARG A 188 -2.74 -6.47 -16.04
N MET A 189 -2.95 -7.08 -14.87
CA MET A 189 -3.21 -6.39 -13.61
C MET A 189 -1.94 -6.23 -12.79
N ILE A 190 -2.02 -5.46 -11.71
CA ILE A 190 -0.89 -5.09 -10.87
C ILE A 190 -0.12 -6.30 -10.30
N GLU A 191 -0.81 -7.41 -10.01
CA GLU A 191 -0.19 -8.66 -9.58
C GLU A 191 0.76 -9.26 -10.62
N GLN A 192 0.58 -8.91 -11.88
CA GLN A 192 1.43 -9.32 -13.01
C GLN A 192 2.47 -8.26 -13.39
N MET A 193 2.66 -7.22 -12.57
CA MET A 193 3.63 -6.13 -12.77
C MET A 193 3.53 -5.54 -14.18
N PRO A 194 2.39 -4.95 -14.56
CA PRO A 194 2.09 -4.67 -15.95
C PRO A 194 2.95 -3.50 -16.44
N GLU A 195 3.66 -3.74 -17.52
CA GLU A 195 4.68 -2.83 -18.05
C GLU A 195 4.30 -2.34 -19.45
N PHE A 196 4.44 -1.04 -19.67
CA PHE A 196 4.41 -0.45 -21.00
C PHE A 196 5.51 0.60 -21.14
N HIS A 197 6.31 0.45 -22.19
CA HIS A 197 7.45 1.31 -22.49
C HIS A 197 8.43 1.46 -21.32
N LYS A 198 8.76 0.36 -20.62
CA LYS A 198 9.65 0.32 -19.46
C LYS A 198 9.13 0.98 -18.19
N PHE A 199 7.88 1.43 -18.18
CA PHE A 199 7.21 1.95 -16.99
C PHE A 199 6.15 0.97 -16.52
N GLN A 200 5.98 0.88 -15.21
CA GLN A 200 4.90 0.13 -14.60
C GLN A 200 3.62 0.97 -14.55
N TRP A 201 2.48 0.29 -14.69
CA TRP A 201 1.14 0.85 -14.61
C TRP A 201 0.28 0.05 -13.65
N SER A 202 -0.91 0.53 -13.29
CA SER A 202 -1.89 -0.32 -12.57
C SER A 202 -2.49 -1.37 -13.52
N PHE A 203 -2.60 -1.04 -14.81
CA PHE A 203 -3.12 -1.93 -15.84
C PHE A 203 -2.52 -1.62 -17.21
N THR A 204 -2.31 -2.67 -18.00
CA THR A 204 -1.96 -2.55 -19.42
C THR A 204 -2.70 -3.60 -20.23
N ALA A 205 -3.18 -3.24 -21.42
CA ALA A 205 -3.73 -4.19 -22.37
C ALA A 205 -3.50 -3.74 -23.82
N PRO A 206 -3.29 -4.68 -24.77
CA PRO A 206 -3.27 -4.33 -26.19
C PRO A 206 -4.65 -3.90 -26.68
N SER A 207 -4.68 -2.97 -27.62
CA SER A 207 -5.87 -2.49 -28.30
C SER A 207 -5.71 -2.57 -29.83
N TYR A 208 -6.72 -3.12 -30.48
CA TYR A 208 -6.81 -3.26 -31.93
C TYR A 208 -7.84 -2.29 -32.54
N ILE A 209 -8.27 -1.29 -31.76
CA ILE A 209 -9.16 -0.25 -32.28
C ILE A 209 -8.45 0.52 -33.41
N ASN A 210 -9.20 0.79 -34.47
CA ASN A 210 -8.76 1.60 -35.59
C ASN A 210 -8.32 2.99 -35.09
N GLY A 211 -7.13 3.44 -35.49
CA GLY A 211 -6.49 4.65 -34.98
C GLY A 211 -5.37 4.41 -33.95
N LEU A 212 -5.43 3.29 -33.20
CA LEU A 212 -4.34 2.86 -32.32
C LEU A 212 -3.46 1.79 -32.98
N GLN A 213 -4.05 0.95 -33.81
CA GLN A 213 -3.33 -0.11 -34.52
C GLN A 213 -2.43 0.48 -35.62
N LYS A 214 -1.19 -0.03 -35.74
CA LYS A 214 -0.26 0.27 -36.84
C LYS A 214 0.02 -1.00 -37.64
N GLY A 215 -0.67 -1.17 -38.76
CA GLY A 215 -0.59 -2.41 -39.56
C GLY A 215 -1.12 -3.59 -38.75
N SER A 216 -0.32 -4.63 -38.53
CA SER A 216 -0.68 -5.76 -37.66
C SER A 216 -0.34 -5.55 -36.17
N LYS A 217 0.34 -4.45 -35.81
CA LYS A 217 0.78 -4.21 -34.43
C LYS A 217 -0.30 -3.45 -33.64
N PRO A 218 -0.72 -3.96 -32.46
CA PRO A 218 -1.70 -3.26 -31.64
C PRO A 218 -1.13 -1.97 -31.05
N GLY A 219 -2.02 -1.04 -30.73
CA GLY A 219 -1.74 -0.01 -29.73
C GLY A 219 -1.98 -0.55 -28.32
N PHE A 220 -1.95 0.31 -27.32
CA PHE A 220 -2.12 -0.10 -25.92
C PHE A 220 -3.08 0.83 -25.16
N VAL A 221 -3.81 0.29 -24.21
CA VAL A 221 -4.44 1.07 -23.14
C VAL A 221 -3.60 0.85 -21.89
N VAL A 222 -3.23 1.94 -21.25
CA VAL A 222 -2.52 1.93 -19.96
C VAL A 222 -3.33 2.74 -18.97
N ALA A 223 -3.47 2.24 -17.75
CA ALA A 223 -4.29 2.89 -16.74
C ALA A 223 -3.64 2.87 -15.37
N ASP A 224 -3.79 3.99 -14.64
CA ASP A 224 -3.54 4.08 -13.21
C ASP A 224 -4.83 4.50 -12.48
N VAL A 225 -4.95 4.14 -11.20
CA VAL A 225 -6.09 4.50 -10.34
C VAL A 225 -5.62 5.20 -9.07
N VAL A 226 -6.16 6.39 -8.78
CA VAL A 226 -5.82 7.16 -7.57
C VAL A 226 -7.09 7.56 -6.85
N LEU A 227 -7.20 7.18 -5.56
CA LEU A 227 -8.42 7.27 -4.74
C LEU A 227 -8.17 7.95 -3.40
N GLY A 228 -9.25 8.14 -2.63
CA GLY A 228 -9.19 8.58 -1.24
C GLY A 228 -9.17 10.08 -1.03
N LYS A 229 -9.06 10.86 -2.12
CA LYS A 229 -9.13 12.32 -2.11
C LYS A 229 -9.45 12.90 -3.48
N LYS A 230 -9.82 14.18 -3.49
CA LYS A 230 -9.83 15.01 -4.71
C LYS A 230 -8.38 15.32 -5.10
N LEU A 231 -8.01 15.01 -6.35
CA LEU A 231 -6.63 15.19 -6.80
C LEU A 231 -6.30 16.66 -7.10
N LEU A 232 -5.13 17.06 -6.62
CA LEU A 232 -4.49 18.35 -6.90
C LEU A 232 -3.50 18.22 -8.06
N GLU A 233 -2.95 19.35 -8.53
CA GLU A 233 -1.95 19.35 -9.60
C GLU A 233 -0.72 18.49 -9.26
N GLU A 234 -0.22 18.58 -8.03
CA GLU A 234 0.96 17.80 -7.61
C GLU A 234 0.71 16.29 -7.56
N ASP A 235 -0.54 15.85 -7.47
CA ASP A 235 -0.90 14.43 -7.43
C ASP A 235 -0.80 13.76 -8.79
N ILE A 236 -0.90 14.53 -9.86
CA ILE A 236 -0.96 14.03 -11.24
C ILE A 236 0.38 14.21 -11.99
N GLU A 237 1.36 14.90 -11.38
CA GLU A 237 2.65 15.20 -12.01
C GLU A 237 3.41 13.94 -12.42
N TYR A 238 3.37 12.89 -11.59
CA TYR A 238 4.05 11.63 -11.91
C TYR A 238 3.49 11.03 -13.21
N PHE A 239 2.15 11.06 -13.36
CA PHE A 239 1.43 10.48 -14.48
C PHE A 239 1.69 11.28 -15.76
N LEU A 240 1.58 12.61 -15.67
CA LEU A 240 1.89 13.52 -16.78
C LEU A 240 3.34 13.38 -17.23
N ALA A 241 4.29 13.33 -16.29
CA ALA A 241 5.70 13.16 -16.60
C ALA A 241 5.95 11.81 -17.30
N LYS A 242 5.33 10.72 -16.81
CA LYS A 242 5.43 9.38 -17.41
C LYS A 242 4.88 9.37 -18.83
N VAL A 243 3.68 9.91 -19.05
CA VAL A 243 3.05 10.03 -20.38
C VAL A 243 3.91 10.87 -21.33
N ASN A 244 4.46 11.99 -20.87
CA ASN A 244 5.30 12.86 -21.67
C ASN A 244 6.60 12.16 -22.11
N VAL A 245 7.28 11.45 -21.20
CA VAL A 245 8.51 10.70 -21.54
C VAL A 245 8.23 9.67 -22.62
N ILE A 246 7.13 8.92 -22.52
CA ILE A 246 6.76 7.91 -23.51
C ILE A 246 6.41 8.56 -24.85
N SER A 247 5.63 9.63 -24.84
CA SER A 247 5.18 10.33 -26.06
C SER A 247 6.32 10.99 -26.83
N GLN A 248 7.40 11.39 -26.15
CA GLN A 248 8.59 11.95 -26.78
C GLN A 248 9.58 10.87 -27.29
N SER A 249 9.34 9.60 -26.97
CA SER A 249 10.23 8.50 -27.34
C SER A 249 10.04 8.08 -28.80
N LYS A 250 11.13 7.97 -29.56
CA LYS A 250 11.10 7.70 -31.02
C LYS A 250 10.44 6.37 -31.43
N LYS A 251 10.25 5.42 -30.51
CA LYS A 251 9.80 4.04 -30.80
C LYS A 251 8.70 3.55 -29.85
N HIS A 252 7.75 4.41 -29.47
CA HIS A 252 6.60 3.96 -28.71
C HIS A 252 5.48 3.42 -29.64
N SER A 253 4.75 2.40 -29.18
CA SER A 253 3.46 2.03 -29.78
C SER A 253 2.42 3.11 -29.46
N PRO A 254 1.41 3.36 -30.31
CA PRO A 254 0.30 4.23 -29.94
C PRO A 254 -0.36 3.74 -28.67
N PHE A 255 -0.79 4.66 -27.81
CA PHE A 255 -1.41 4.29 -26.56
C PHE A 255 -2.45 5.31 -26.10
N ILE A 256 -3.40 4.85 -25.29
CA ILE A 256 -4.35 5.68 -24.55
C ILE A 256 -3.95 5.63 -23.08
N PRO A 257 -3.48 6.75 -22.51
CA PRO A 257 -3.32 6.86 -21.06
C PRO A 257 -4.67 7.17 -20.42
N VAL A 258 -5.05 6.36 -19.43
CA VAL A 258 -6.27 6.52 -18.63
C VAL A 258 -5.88 6.79 -17.18
N LEU A 259 -6.43 7.84 -16.58
CA LEU A 259 -6.33 8.07 -15.14
C LEU A 259 -7.71 7.95 -14.52
N ILE A 260 -7.90 6.95 -13.66
CA ILE A 260 -9.18 6.68 -12.98
C ILE A 260 -9.16 7.35 -11.61
N VAL A 261 -10.19 8.16 -11.33
CA VAL A 261 -10.25 9.02 -10.14
C VAL A 261 -11.66 9.13 -9.58
N GLU A 262 -11.76 9.44 -8.30
CA GLU A 262 -13.03 9.89 -7.69
C GLU A 262 -13.34 11.36 -8.01
N GLY A 263 -12.32 12.21 -8.06
CA GLY A 263 -12.47 13.64 -8.30
C GLY A 263 -11.14 14.35 -8.48
N ILE A 264 -11.17 15.51 -9.14
CA ILE A 264 -9.98 16.29 -9.49
C ILE A 264 -10.30 17.78 -9.47
N GLU A 265 -9.31 18.62 -9.19
CA GLU A 265 -9.42 20.08 -9.34
C GLU A 265 -9.31 20.54 -10.78
N GLU A 266 -9.83 21.74 -11.06
CA GLU A 266 -9.97 22.29 -12.41
C GLU A 266 -8.64 22.44 -13.16
N ASN A 267 -7.58 22.92 -12.48
CA ASN A 267 -6.26 23.04 -13.10
C ASN A 267 -5.68 21.67 -13.46
N ALA A 268 -5.75 20.72 -12.53
CA ALA A 268 -5.26 19.36 -12.75
C ALA A 268 -6.04 18.66 -13.87
N PHE A 269 -7.36 18.83 -13.92
CA PHE A 269 -8.22 18.40 -15.02
C PHE A 269 -7.76 18.97 -16.37
N SER A 270 -7.56 20.29 -16.42
CA SER A 270 -7.18 21.00 -17.64
C SER A 270 -5.83 20.53 -18.17
N ARG A 271 -4.87 20.26 -17.27
CA ARG A 271 -3.55 19.74 -17.64
C ARG A 271 -3.60 18.32 -18.17
N LEU A 272 -4.36 17.42 -17.54
CA LEU A 272 -4.54 16.04 -18.05
C LEU A 272 -5.23 16.03 -19.42
N LYS A 273 -6.28 16.83 -19.58
CA LYS A 273 -6.99 16.96 -20.86
C LYS A 273 -6.06 17.46 -21.97
N SER A 274 -5.25 18.49 -21.67
CA SER A 274 -4.29 19.05 -22.63
C SER A 274 -3.18 18.05 -23.01
N ALA A 275 -2.86 17.11 -22.12
CA ALA A 275 -1.91 16.03 -22.36
C ALA A 275 -2.51 14.80 -23.07
N GLY A 276 -3.80 14.85 -23.47
CA GLY A 276 -4.47 13.75 -24.16
C GLY A 276 -4.80 12.56 -23.26
N VAL A 277 -4.90 12.78 -21.94
CA VAL A 277 -5.27 11.74 -20.98
C VAL A 277 -6.79 11.56 -20.94
N VAL A 278 -7.24 10.31 -21.00
CA VAL A 278 -8.63 9.94 -20.76
C VAL A 278 -8.88 9.91 -19.26
N LEU A 279 -9.85 10.70 -18.80
CA LEU A 279 -10.23 10.75 -17.40
C LEU A 279 -11.38 9.79 -17.13
N GLY A 280 -11.12 8.78 -16.32
CA GLY A 280 -12.10 7.81 -15.87
C GLY A 280 -12.68 8.20 -14.52
N PHE A 281 -13.69 9.08 -14.51
CA PHE A 281 -14.41 9.36 -13.27
C PHE A 281 -15.27 8.15 -12.89
N ILE A 282 -15.14 7.66 -11.66
CA ILE A 282 -15.79 6.42 -11.21
C ILE A 282 -17.33 6.49 -11.35
N ASP A 283 -17.94 7.61 -10.98
CA ASP A 283 -19.38 7.84 -11.13
C ASP A 283 -19.83 7.86 -12.60
N LYS A 284 -18.96 8.31 -13.53
CA LYS A 284 -19.25 8.34 -14.97
C LYS A 284 -19.01 7.00 -15.64
N LEU A 285 -18.01 6.24 -15.20
CA LEU A 285 -17.70 4.92 -15.73
C LEU A 285 -18.71 3.86 -15.26
N PHE A 286 -19.10 3.90 -13.99
CA PHE A 286 -19.84 2.81 -13.34
C PHE A 286 -21.15 3.25 -12.67
N GLY A 287 -21.45 4.55 -12.64
CA GLY A 287 -22.66 5.11 -12.03
C GLY A 287 -22.48 5.55 -10.57
N ASN A 288 -23.36 6.44 -10.11
CA ASN A 288 -23.31 6.99 -8.75
C ASN A 288 -23.49 5.90 -7.67
N GLN A 289 -24.40 4.94 -7.90
CA GLN A 289 -24.63 3.87 -6.94
C GLN A 289 -23.37 3.03 -6.69
N TYR A 290 -22.57 2.79 -7.74
CA TYR A 290 -21.30 2.08 -7.62
C TYR A 290 -20.29 2.87 -6.78
N LEU A 291 -20.16 4.17 -7.02
CA LEU A 291 -19.29 5.05 -6.24
C LEU A 291 -19.70 5.07 -4.75
N GLU A 292 -20.99 5.16 -4.44
CA GLU A 292 -21.48 5.14 -3.07
C GLU A 292 -21.22 3.78 -2.38
N THR A 293 -21.41 2.65 -3.08
CA THR A 293 -21.07 1.33 -2.54
C THR A 293 -19.56 1.20 -2.27
N LEU A 294 -18.70 1.72 -3.16
CA LEU A 294 -17.26 1.74 -2.92
C LEU A 294 -16.86 2.62 -1.72
N ARG A 295 -17.50 3.77 -1.53
CA ARG A 295 -17.25 4.62 -0.34
C ARG A 295 -17.69 3.93 0.94
N ALA A 296 -18.84 3.25 0.92
CA ALA A 296 -19.29 2.43 2.04
C ALA A 296 -18.29 1.31 2.35
N LEU A 297 -17.76 0.63 1.32
CA LEU A 297 -16.69 -0.36 1.47
C LEU A 297 -15.48 0.21 2.20
N VAL A 298 -14.95 1.32 1.68
CA VAL A 298 -13.75 1.96 2.24
C VAL A 298 -13.99 2.35 3.70
N SER A 299 -15.15 2.96 3.97
CA SER A 299 -15.52 3.36 5.33
C SER A 299 -15.65 2.19 6.30
N ILE A 300 -16.17 1.04 5.86
CA ILE A 300 -16.34 -0.13 6.71
C ILE A 300 -15.01 -0.80 7.01
N VAL A 301 -14.16 -0.98 5.99
CA VAL A 301 -12.84 -1.59 6.19
C VAL A 301 -11.93 -0.70 7.04
N GLU A 302 -11.93 0.62 6.78
CA GLU A 302 -11.13 1.58 7.55
C GLU A 302 -11.50 1.59 9.04
N ASN A 303 -12.79 1.38 9.36
CA ASN A 303 -13.35 1.44 10.70
C ASN A 303 -13.86 0.07 11.20
N ALA A 304 -13.30 -1.02 10.69
CA ALA A 304 -13.82 -2.39 10.85
C ALA A 304 -14.21 -2.73 12.30
N SER A 305 -13.30 -2.53 13.25
CA SER A 305 -13.54 -2.85 14.66
C SER A 305 -14.66 -2.01 15.27
N ALA A 306 -14.75 -0.72 14.93
CA ALA A 306 -15.80 0.17 15.44
C ALA A 306 -17.17 -0.14 14.82
N VAL A 307 -17.21 -0.45 13.51
CA VAL A 307 -18.44 -0.84 12.82
C VAL A 307 -18.98 -2.14 13.42
N ILE A 308 -18.14 -3.15 13.57
CA ILE A 308 -18.56 -4.45 14.09
C ILE A 308 -19.03 -4.39 15.54
N THR A 309 -18.35 -3.61 16.39
CA THR A 309 -18.69 -3.53 17.82
C THR A 309 -19.87 -2.62 18.13
N LYS A 310 -20.07 -1.53 17.36
CA LYS A 310 -21.08 -0.50 17.67
C LYS A 310 -22.28 -0.49 16.72
N ASN A 311 -22.09 -0.82 15.44
CA ASN A 311 -23.10 -0.71 14.40
C ASN A 311 -23.07 -1.91 13.44
N PRO A 312 -23.26 -3.15 13.95
CA PRO A 312 -23.12 -4.35 13.13
C PRO A 312 -24.09 -4.39 11.92
N ASP A 313 -25.24 -3.73 11.99
CA ASP A 313 -26.18 -3.64 10.88
C ASP A 313 -25.58 -3.01 9.62
N LYS A 314 -24.69 -2.00 9.77
CA LYS A 314 -23.98 -1.38 8.64
C LYS A 314 -23.12 -2.36 7.86
N TYR A 315 -22.52 -3.33 8.55
CA TYR A 315 -21.76 -4.38 7.92
C TYR A 315 -22.67 -5.30 7.08
N PHE A 316 -23.86 -5.64 7.58
CA PHE A 316 -24.81 -6.47 6.84
C PHE A 316 -25.43 -5.74 5.64
N GLU A 317 -25.82 -4.48 5.79
CA GLU A 317 -26.29 -3.65 4.68
C GLU A 317 -25.25 -3.59 3.56
N PHE A 318 -23.98 -3.44 3.94
CA PHE A 318 -22.87 -3.45 3.00
C PHE A 318 -22.67 -4.80 2.31
N ILE A 319 -22.71 -5.91 3.06
CA ILE A 319 -22.65 -7.25 2.47
C ILE A 319 -23.81 -7.46 1.49
N GLU A 320 -25.01 -7.01 1.81
CA GLU A 320 -26.15 -7.13 0.90
C GLU A 320 -26.02 -6.21 -0.32
N ALA A 321 -25.36 -5.06 -0.19
CA ALA A 321 -25.03 -4.20 -1.32
C ALA A 321 -23.96 -4.83 -2.21
N LEU A 322 -22.95 -5.50 -1.63
CA LEU A 322 -21.90 -6.20 -2.37
C LEU A 322 -22.43 -7.39 -3.17
N SER A 323 -23.33 -8.20 -2.61
CA SER A 323 -23.90 -9.36 -3.32
C SER A 323 -24.67 -8.94 -4.58
N LYS A 324 -25.25 -7.73 -4.58
CA LYS A 324 -25.96 -7.15 -5.73
C LYS A 324 -25.04 -6.70 -6.85
N LEU A 325 -23.70 -6.67 -6.66
CA LEU A 325 -22.73 -6.30 -7.70
C LEU A 325 -22.32 -7.47 -8.61
N GLU A 326 -23.11 -8.55 -8.71
CA GLU A 326 -23.03 -9.64 -9.71
C GLU A 326 -21.61 -10.10 -10.09
N GLY A 327 -20.89 -10.74 -9.15
CA GLY A 327 -19.60 -11.36 -9.44
C GLY A 327 -18.39 -10.41 -9.49
N LYS A 328 -18.61 -9.09 -9.46
CA LYS A 328 -17.54 -8.06 -9.38
C LYS A 328 -16.84 -8.01 -8.02
N ALA A 329 -17.48 -8.57 -6.99
CA ALA A 329 -17.01 -8.60 -5.61
C ALA A 329 -16.28 -9.90 -5.21
N SER A 330 -15.97 -10.80 -6.14
CA SER A 330 -15.27 -12.07 -5.81
C SER A 330 -13.91 -11.83 -5.14
N ASN A 331 -13.23 -10.74 -5.50
CA ASN A 331 -11.96 -10.31 -4.92
C ASN A 331 -12.07 -9.80 -3.47
N LEU A 332 -13.29 -9.57 -2.97
CA LEU A 332 -13.57 -9.07 -1.62
C LEU A 332 -13.88 -10.18 -0.61
N LYS A 333 -13.94 -11.44 -1.05
CA LYS A 333 -14.32 -12.57 -0.19
C LYS A 333 -13.41 -12.70 1.02
N GLY A 334 -12.09 -12.51 0.86
CA GLY A 334 -11.14 -12.52 1.97
C GLY A 334 -11.46 -11.45 3.02
N ASP A 335 -11.55 -10.19 2.62
CA ASP A 335 -11.81 -9.06 3.52
C ASP A 335 -13.18 -9.17 4.21
N VAL A 336 -14.20 -9.64 3.48
CA VAL A 336 -15.54 -9.89 4.03
C VAL A 336 -15.50 -11.00 5.08
N PHE A 337 -14.67 -12.02 4.88
CA PHE A 337 -14.51 -13.12 5.84
C PHE A 337 -13.81 -12.65 7.13
N GLU A 338 -12.77 -11.83 7.03
CA GLU A 338 -12.08 -11.23 8.18
C GLU A 338 -13.07 -10.46 9.07
N LEU A 339 -13.94 -9.65 8.46
CA LEU A 339 -15.00 -8.93 9.16
C LEU A 339 -16.02 -9.89 9.81
N ALA A 340 -16.34 -11.01 9.17
CA ALA A 340 -17.29 -12.00 9.70
C ALA A 340 -16.74 -12.69 10.97
N VAL A 341 -15.46 -13.06 10.94
CA VAL A 341 -14.75 -13.62 12.10
C VAL A 341 -14.63 -12.56 13.21
N GLY A 342 -14.34 -11.31 12.85
CA GLY A 342 -14.37 -10.18 13.79
C GLY A 342 -15.74 -10.01 14.45
N TYR A 343 -16.83 -10.11 13.70
CA TYR A 343 -18.19 -10.06 14.22
C TYR A 343 -18.48 -11.21 15.19
N TYR A 344 -18.06 -12.44 14.87
CA TYR A 344 -18.17 -13.56 15.80
C TYR A 344 -17.47 -13.28 17.13
N TYR A 345 -16.24 -12.79 17.09
CA TYR A 345 -15.50 -12.46 18.32
C TYR A 345 -16.06 -11.26 19.07
N SER A 346 -16.71 -10.31 18.39
CA SER A 346 -17.34 -9.15 19.04
C SER A 346 -18.46 -9.50 20.02
N GLN A 347 -19.08 -10.67 19.85
CA GLN A 347 -20.12 -11.18 20.74
C GLN A 347 -19.56 -11.89 21.97
N LEU A 348 -18.28 -12.27 21.93
CA LEU A 348 -17.65 -13.13 22.93
C LEU A 348 -16.58 -12.39 23.74
N ALA A 349 -15.89 -11.44 23.13
CA ALA A 349 -14.71 -10.82 23.69
C ALA A 349 -14.96 -9.36 24.08
N PRO A 350 -14.34 -8.87 25.17
CA PRO A 350 -14.46 -7.48 25.59
C PRO A 350 -13.68 -6.52 24.69
N TYR A 351 -12.70 -7.01 23.93
CA TYR A 351 -11.85 -6.20 23.08
C TYR A 351 -11.44 -6.96 21.83
N LEU A 352 -11.51 -6.28 20.69
CA LEU A 352 -11.00 -6.76 19.42
C LEU A 352 -10.47 -5.62 18.56
N GLU A 353 -9.49 -5.92 17.72
CA GLU A 353 -9.06 -5.11 16.60
C GLU A 353 -9.06 -5.98 15.34
N ILE A 354 -9.35 -5.38 14.19
CA ILE A 354 -9.36 -6.04 12.89
C ILE A 354 -8.35 -5.30 12.03
N ASN A 355 -7.58 -6.02 11.22
CA ASN A 355 -6.51 -5.46 10.38
C ASN A 355 -5.44 -4.74 11.20
N LYS A 356 -5.06 -5.34 12.34
CA LYS A 356 -4.07 -4.74 13.23
C LYS A 356 -2.67 -4.92 12.65
N LEU A 357 -2.08 -3.85 12.16
CA LEU A 357 -0.67 -3.85 11.81
C LEU A 357 0.18 -3.77 13.09
N ILE A 358 1.04 -4.76 13.28
CA ILE A 358 2.05 -4.78 14.32
C ILE A 358 3.44 -4.66 13.71
N THR A 359 4.40 -4.12 14.46
CA THR A 359 5.81 -4.08 14.05
C THR A 359 6.66 -4.69 15.17
N GLU A 360 7.39 -5.75 14.85
CA GLU A 360 8.32 -6.40 15.76
C GLU A 360 9.59 -5.55 15.89
N ARG A 361 9.99 -5.20 17.11
CA ARG A 361 10.98 -4.15 17.38
C ARG A 361 12.40 -4.51 16.94
N GLU A 362 12.81 -5.76 17.08
CA GLU A 362 14.20 -6.17 16.78
C GLU A 362 14.45 -6.25 15.27
N SER A 363 13.54 -6.88 14.54
CA SER A 363 13.67 -7.06 13.09
C SER A 363 13.13 -5.88 12.28
N GLY A 364 12.28 -5.03 12.87
CA GLY A 364 11.52 -4.01 12.15
C GLY A 364 10.42 -4.58 11.25
N LYS A 365 10.25 -5.91 11.23
CA LYS A 365 9.25 -6.57 10.38
C LYS A 365 7.85 -6.31 10.92
N SER A 366 6.96 -5.91 10.04
CA SER A 366 5.54 -5.76 10.34
C SER A 366 4.73 -6.95 9.84
N LYS A 367 3.65 -7.24 10.56
CA LYS A 367 2.64 -8.24 10.20
C LYS A 367 1.27 -7.65 10.44
N GLU A 368 0.36 -7.88 9.50
CA GLU A 368 -1.06 -7.69 9.78
C GLU A 368 -1.58 -8.89 10.57
N ILE A 369 -2.39 -8.61 11.57
CA ILE A 369 -3.21 -9.60 12.28
C ILE A 369 -4.66 -9.34 11.84
N ASP A 370 -5.23 -10.29 11.10
CA ASP A 370 -6.57 -10.15 10.51
C ASP A 370 -7.61 -9.86 11.59
N VAL A 371 -7.64 -10.68 12.65
CA VAL A 371 -8.46 -10.43 13.84
C VAL A 371 -7.64 -10.66 15.11
N TYR A 372 -7.43 -9.58 15.87
CA TYR A 372 -6.82 -9.60 17.19
C TYR A 372 -7.90 -9.53 18.27
N VAL A 373 -7.86 -10.44 19.24
CA VAL A 373 -8.87 -10.53 20.29
C VAL A 373 -8.19 -10.58 21.65
N LYS A 374 -8.68 -9.82 22.62
CA LYS A 374 -8.13 -9.80 23.98
C LYS A 374 -9.20 -10.18 25.01
N TYR A 375 -8.87 -11.17 25.83
CA TYR A 375 -9.60 -11.59 27.01
C TYR A 375 -8.80 -11.26 28.28
N PRO A 376 -9.39 -11.40 29.49
CA PRO A 376 -8.64 -11.21 30.74
C PRO A 376 -7.42 -12.12 30.88
N THR A 377 -7.53 -13.39 30.50
CA THR A 377 -6.46 -14.41 30.70
C THR A 377 -5.74 -14.81 29.43
N GLU A 378 -6.26 -14.47 28.25
CA GLU A 378 -5.69 -14.90 26.97
C GLU A 378 -5.74 -13.79 25.91
N ALA A 379 -4.89 -13.91 24.91
CA ALA A 379 -4.89 -13.11 23.69
C ALA A 379 -4.93 -14.06 22.48
N ARG A 380 -5.80 -13.76 21.51
CA ARG A 380 -5.93 -14.53 20.28
C ARG A 380 -5.48 -13.72 19.07
N PHE A 381 -4.69 -14.37 18.22
CA PHE A 381 -4.21 -13.84 16.95
C PHE A 381 -4.75 -14.75 15.84
N VAL A 382 -5.75 -14.25 15.13
CA VAL A 382 -6.53 -15.05 14.19
C VAL A 382 -6.16 -14.64 12.77
N GLU A 383 -5.69 -15.61 11.99
CA GLU A 383 -5.48 -15.50 10.54
C GLU A 383 -6.69 -16.10 9.83
N CYS A 384 -7.22 -15.38 8.84
CA CYS A 384 -8.42 -15.71 8.10
C CYS A 384 -8.10 -15.95 6.62
N LYS A 385 -8.66 -17.01 6.04
CA LYS A 385 -8.54 -17.32 4.60
C LYS A 385 -9.90 -17.68 4.01
N GLY A 386 -10.53 -16.65 3.43
CA GLY A 386 -11.84 -16.71 2.78
C GLY A 386 -11.76 -17.11 1.30
N TYR A 387 -11.17 -18.26 0.98
CA TYR A 387 -11.08 -18.78 -0.40
C TYR A 387 -11.88 -20.08 -0.58
N SER A 388 -12.09 -20.48 -1.83
CA SER A 388 -12.79 -21.73 -2.17
C SER A 388 -11.87 -22.94 -2.30
N TYR A 389 -10.55 -22.75 -2.21
CA TYR A 389 -9.55 -23.82 -2.33
C TYR A 389 -8.87 -24.07 -0.97
N PRO A 390 -8.45 -25.33 -0.70
CA PRO A 390 -7.79 -25.68 0.55
C PRO A 390 -6.41 -25.03 0.65
N LEU A 391 -5.98 -24.76 1.89
CA LEU A 391 -4.61 -24.31 2.17
C LEU A 391 -3.63 -25.47 2.06
N ASP A 392 -2.53 -25.24 1.35
CA ASP A 392 -1.46 -26.21 1.13
C ASP A 392 -0.40 -26.21 2.25
N GLU A 393 0.54 -27.14 2.15
CA GLU A 393 1.65 -27.25 3.10
C GLU A 393 2.57 -26.02 3.07
N GLU A 394 2.78 -25.39 1.93
CA GLU A 394 3.68 -24.24 1.78
C GLU A 394 3.17 -23.03 2.59
N TYR A 395 1.87 -22.73 2.44
CA TYR A 395 1.21 -21.67 3.18
C TYR A 395 1.30 -21.92 4.70
N VAL A 396 0.93 -23.13 5.16
CA VAL A 396 1.01 -23.51 6.58
C VAL A 396 2.44 -23.43 7.10
N SER A 397 3.43 -23.84 6.30
CA SER A 397 4.84 -23.74 6.67
C SER A 397 5.26 -22.31 6.92
N LYS A 398 4.87 -21.38 6.04
CA LYS A 398 5.11 -19.95 6.21
C LYS A 398 4.42 -19.41 7.47
N TRP A 399 3.15 -19.76 7.69
CA TRP A 399 2.42 -19.30 8.88
C TRP A 399 3.08 -19.75 10.20
N LEU A 400 3.50 -21.02 10.27
CA LEU A 400 4.17 -21.58 11.45
C LEU A 400 5.60 -21.06 11.67
N SER A 401 6.36 -20.83 10.59
CA SER A 401 7.78 -20.46 10.68
C SER A 401 8.06 -18.96 10.64
N ASP A 402 7.10 -18.15 10.18
CA ASP A 402 7.24 -16.71 10.02
C ASP A 402 6.16 -15.92 10.78
N ASN A 403 4.88 -16.10 10.45
CA ASN A 403 3.80 -15.29 11.03
C ASN A 403 3.72 -15.45 12.56
N ILE A 404 3.59 -16.69 13.05
CA ILE A 404 3.48 -16.95 14.50
C ILE A 404 4.72 -16.44 15.26
N PRO A 405 5.96 -16.76 14.87
CA PRO A 405 7.14 -16.26 15.56
C PRO A 405 7.23 -14.73 15.61
N THR A 406 6.93 -14.02 14.52
CA THR A 406 6.95 -12.55 14.47
C THR A 406 5.90 -11.95 15.41
N ILE A 407 4.65 -12.42 15.33
CA ILE A 407 3.56 -11.94 16.19
C ILE A 407 3.86 -12.25 17.66
N ARG A 408 4.37 -13.45 17.96
CA ARG A 408 4.71 -13.84 19.33
C ARG A 408 5.83 -12.97 19.91
N LYS A 409 6.89 -12.67 19.15
CA LYS A 409 7.96 -11.76 19.59
C LYS A 409 7.41 -10.37 19.89
N TRP A 410 6.58 -9.84 18.99
CA TRP A 410 5.91 -8.57 19.21
C TRP A 410 5.05 -8.58 20.49
N ALA A 411 4.22 -9.62 20.69
CA ALA A 411 3.38 -9.74 21.87
C ALA A 411 4.22 -9.82 23.16
N LEU A 412 5.27 -10.65 23.19
CA LEU A 412 6.13 -10.76 24.37
C LEU A 412 6.92 -9.49 24.70
N SER A 413 7.03 -8.55 23.75
CA SER A 413 7.66 -7.25 23.99
C SER A 413 6.70 -6.20 24.60
N GLN A 414 5.42 -6.52 24.76
CA GLN A 414 4.46 -5.63 25.43
C GLN A 414 4.12 -6.16 26.82
N ASP A 415 4.18 -5.27 27.81
CA ASP A 415 3.87 -5.60 29.21
C ASP A 415 2.46 -6.18 29.37
N GLU A 416 1.51 -5.77 28.51
CA GLU A 416 0.11 -6.21 28.55
C GLU A 416 -0.09 -7.73 28.33
N PHE A 417 0.91 -8.44 27.79
CA PHE A 417 0.83 -9.88 27.51
C PHE A 417 1.61 -10.76 28.50
N THR A 418 2.30 -10.18 29.48
CA THR A 418 3.20 -10.91 30.41
C THR A 418 2.54 -12.10 31.13
N HIS A 419 1.23 -12.04 31.36
CA HIS A 419 0.46 -13.08 32.06
C HIS A 419 -0.70 -13.63 31.24
N LYS A 420 -0.66 -13.49 29.90
CA LYS A 420 -1.71 -13.99 29.02
C LYS A 420 -1.26 -15.21 28.25
N ASP A 421 -2.16 -16.18 28.13
CA ASP A 421 -1.99 -17.27 27.18
C ASP A 421 -2.09 -16.73 25.76
N LEU A 422 -1.10 -17.06 24.93
CA LEU A 422 -1.07 -16.66 23.52
C LEU A 422 -1.66 -17.79 22.68
N ILE A 423 -2.73 -17.48 21.94
CA ILE A 423 -3.45 -18.43 21.09
C ILE A 423 -3.37 -17.95 19.64
N PHE A 424 -2.89 -18.82 18.76
CA PHE A 424 -2.84 -18.58 17.33
C PHE A 424 -3.89 -19.43 16.64
N GLU A 425 -4.77 -18.80 15.87
CA GLU A 425 -5.85 -19.48 15.17
C GLU A 425 -5.76 -19.27 13.66
N LEU A 426 -6.00 -20.34 12.89
CA LEU A 426 -6.07 -20.28 11.42
C LEU A 426 -7.46 -20.74 10.95
N TRP A 427 -8.24 -19.82 10.38
CA TRP A 427 -9.60 -20.06 9.93
C TRP A 427 -9.63 -20.11 8.40
N SER A 428 -10.09 -21.22 7.81
CA SER A 428 -10.13 -21.40 6.35
C SER A 428 -11.51 -21.87 5.87
N THR A 429 -12.13 -21.11 4.98
CA THR A 429 -13.39 -21.53 4.34
C THR A 429 -13.19 -22.57 3.23
N GLY A 430 -11.98 -22.68 2.68
CA GLY A 430 -11.63 -23.68 1.68
C GLY A 430 -11.08 -24.98 2.28
N GLY A 431 -10.89 -25.01 3.60
CA GLY A 431 -10.29 -26.14 4.31
C GLY A 431 -8.77 -26.19 4.17
N PHE A 432 -8.23 -27.40 4.31
CA PHE A 432 -6.80 -27.69 4.37
C PHE A 432 -6.51 -28.98 3.61
N GLU A 433 -5.37 -29.05 2.93
CA GLU A 433 -4.85 -30.32 2.42
C GLU A 433 -4.41 -31.23 3.58
N GLN A 434 -4.38 -32.55 3.36
CA GLN A 434 -4.00 -33.49 4.41
C GLN A 434 -2.57 -33.23 4.95
N SER A 435 -1.63 -32.90 4.07
CA SER A 435 -0.25 -32.53 4.44
C SER A 435 -0.21 -31.29 5.36
N ALA A 436 -1.06 -30.30 5.09
CA ALA A 436 -1.21 -29.11 5.91
C ALA A 436 -1.80 -29.44 7.29
N ILE A 437 -2.82 -30.32 7.34
CA ILE A 437 -3.42 -30.80 8.60
C ILE A 437 -2.38 -31.50 9.47
N ASP A 438 -1.64 -32.47 8.91
CA ASP A 438 -0.63 -33.24 9.64
C ASP A 438 0.43 -32.32 10.27
N LYS A 439 0.82 -31.27 9.53
CA LYS A 439 1.80 -30.27 9.98
C LYS A 439 1.25 -29.40 11.10
N LEU A 440 0.01 -28.91 10.98
CA LEU A 440 -0.67 -28.12 12.01
C LEU A 440 -0.85 -28.93 13.30
N GLN A 441 -1.28 -30.19 13.20
CA GLN A 441 -1.45 -31.08 14.35
C GLN A 441 -0.12 -31.35 15.06
N LYS A 442 0.94 -31.65 14.30
CA LYS A 442 2.29 -31.84 14.85
C LYS A 442 2.81 -30.59 15.54
N ALA A 443 2.62 -29.42 14.95
CA ALA A 443 3.01 -28.15 15.55
C ALA A 443 2.23 -27.89 16.86
N ALA A 444 0.91 -28.07 16.84
CA ALA A 444 0.04 -27.88 18.01
C ALA A 444 0.40 -28.81 19.17
N GLY A 445 0.74 -30.08 18.89
CA GLY A 445 1.12 -31.05 19.92
C GLY A 445 2.55 -30.88 20.47
N SER A 446 3.44 -30.18 19.75
CA SER A 446 4.86 -30.08 20.12
C SER A 446 5.20 -28.81 20.92
N THR A 447 4.49 -27.70 20.69
CA THR A 447 4.75 -26.45 21.40
C THR A 447 4.09 -26.42 22.78
N LYS A 448 4.84 -26.00 23.79
CA LYS A 448 4.32 -25.68 25.15
C LYS A 448 4.30 -24.18 25.43
N LYS A 449 4.70 -23.37 24.45
CA LYS A 449 4.95 -21.92 24.61
C LYS A 449 3.74 -21.04 24.28
N TYR A 450 2.76 -21.61 23.60
CA TYR A 450 1.55 -20.97 23.07
C TYR A 450 0.62 -22.08 22.54
N THR A 451 -0.62 -21.75 22.22
CA THR A 451 -1.59 -22.69 21.64
C THR A 451 -1.78 -22.42 20.15
N ILE A 452 -1.90 -23.48 19.34
CA ILE A 452 -2.28 -23.41 17.93
C ILE A 452 -3.65 -24.07 17.77
N ARG A 453 -4.57 -23.41 17.08
CA ARG A 453 -5.86 -23.96 16.65
C ARG A 453 -6.08 -23.67 15.17
N PHE A 454 -6.83 -24.51 14.50
CA PHE A 454 -7.21 -24.28 13.11
C PHE A 454 -8.62 -24.82 12.89
N PHE A 455 -9.36 -24.14 12.01
CA PHE A 455 -10.77 -24.43 11.77
C PHE A 455 -11.07 -24.41 10.27
N ASP A 456 -11.63 -25.51 9.77
CA ASP A 456 -12.19 -25.60 8.43
C ASP A 456 -13.63 -25.06 8.36
N ALA A 457 -14.23 -25.07 7.17
CA ALA A 457 -15.59 -24.56 6.96
C ALA A 457 -16.64 -25.24 7.85
N GLN A 458 -16.52 -26.55 8.10
CA GLN A 458 -17.47 -27.28 8.93
C GLN A 458 -17.35 -26.85 10.38
N GLN A 459 -16.12 -26.82 10.91
CA GLN A 459 -15.84 -26.41 12.29
C GLN A 459 -16.21 -24.95 12.54
N ILE A 460 -16.02 -24.08 11.55
CA ILE A 460 -16.46 -22.67 11.62
C ILE A 460 -18.00 -22.61 11.69
N ALA A 461 -18.72 -23.39 10.88
CA ALA A 461 -20.18 -23.43 10.91
C ALA A 461 -20.74 -24.00 12.23
N GLU A 462 -20.07 -24.99 12.81
CA GLU A 462 -20.39 -25.53 14.14
C GLU A 462 -20.23 -24.44 15.21
N LYS A 463 -19.12 -23.71 15.23
CA LYS A 463 -18.91 -22.57 16.12
C LYS A 463 -19.98 -21.50 15.99
N ALA A 464 -20.36 -21.17 14.76
CA ALA A 464 -21.41 -20.18 14.50
C ALA A 464 -22.76 -20.63 15.09
N LYS A 465 -23.10 -21.92 14.97
CA LYS A 465 -24.32 -22.50 15.58
C LYS A 465 -24.25 -22.49 17.11
N GLU A 466 -23.13 -22.91 17.69
CA GLU A 466 -22.94 -22.94 19.15
C GLU A 466 -23.08 -21.56 19.78
N ALA A 467 -22.53 -20.53 19.11
CA ALA A 467 -22.64 -19.14 19.53
C ALA A 467 -24.00 -18.50 19.21
N LYS A 468 -24.95 -19.24 18.60
CA LYS A 468 -26.23 -18.72 18.07
C LYS A 468 -26.04 -17.50 17.18
N ASN A 469 -24.99 -17.51 16.36
CA ASN A 469 -24.64 -16.42 15.47
C ASN A 469 -25.16 -16.72 14.05
N ASP A 470 -26.44 -16.39 13.84
CA ASP A 470 -27.13 -16.58 12.55
C ASP A 470 -26.48 -15.79 11.40
N ASN A 471 -25.80 -14.70 11.74
CA ASN A 471 -25.15 -13.82 10.79
C ASN A 471 -23.86 -14.41 10.21
N LEU A 472 -22.98 -15.00 11.03
CA LEU A 472 -21.82 -15.75 10.53
C LEU A 472 -22.28 -16.94 9.69
N ASN A 473 -23.32 -17.65 10.13
CA ASN A 473 -23.96 -18.72 9.34
C ASN A 473 -24.46 -18.22 7.98
N ARG A 474 -25.12 -17.06 7.93
CA ARG A 474 -25.62 -16.44 6.69
C ARG A 474 -24.47 -16.08 5.73
N ILE A 475 -23.37 -15.53 6.25
CA ILE A 475 -22.20 -15.17 5.44
C ILE A 475 -21.52 -16.41 4.86
N LEU A 476 -21.30 -17.46 5.67
CA LEU A 476 -20.77 -18.74 5.21
C LEU A 476 -21.63 -19.35 4.10
N LYS A 477 -22.96 -19.32 4.28
CA LYS A 477 -23.95 -19.79 3.30
C LYS A 477 -23.90 -19.01 1.98
N ASN A 478 -23.93 -17.68 2.06
CA ASN A 478 -24.11 -16.84 0.88
C ASN A 478 -22.82 -16.62 0.07
N TYR A 479 -21.65 -16.67 0.71
CA TYR A 479 -20.40 -16.23 0.09
C TYR A 479 -19.37 -17.34 -0.13
N PHE A 480 -19.42 -18.40 0.67
CA PHE A 480 -18.36 -19.42 0.70
C PHE A 480 -18.85 -20.83 0.38
N THR A 481 -20.15 -21.10 0.50
CA THR A 481 -20.75 -22.39 0.13
C THR A 481 -21.64 -22.24 -1.10
N SER A 482 -21.02 -22.18 -2.28
CA SER A 482 -21.72 -22.39 -3.55
C SER A 482 -21.53 -23.83 -4.02
N ASN A 483 -22.57 -24.66 -3.82
CA ASN A 483 -22.78 -26.03 -4.28
C ASN A 483 -21.80 -27.14 -3.83
N SER A 484 -22.02 -27.68 -2.63
CA SER A 484 -21.97 -29.13 -2.33
C SER A 484 -22.28 -29.39 -0.86
N LEU A 485 -23.55 -29.69 -0.57
CA LEU A 485 -23.95 -30.74 0.36
C LEU A 485 -24.64 -31.82 -0.45
#